data_AF-A0A1G7DPU0-F1
#
_entry.id   AF-A0A1G7DPU0-F1
#
_cell.length_a   1.000
_cell.length_b   1.000
_cell.length_c   1.000
_cell.angle_alpha   90.00
_cell.angle_beta   90.00
_cell.angle_gamma   90.00
#
_symmetry.space_group_name_H-M   'P 1'
#
loop_
_entity.id
_entity.type
_entity.pdbx_description
1 polymer ?
#
loop_
_entity_poly.entity_id
_entity_poly.type
_entity_poly.pdbx_seq_one_letter_code
_entity_poly.pdbx_strand_id
1 'polypeptide(L)' 'MGTSRIELTGITDSMRKRLRAYGLFSEIISWKLRFFVPVDASGPAIIGKLLDRFPIERISEREAA' A
#
# COMPACT_ATOMS: atom_id res chain seq x y z
N MET A 1 -15.69 10.25 10.13
CA MET A 1 -15.90 9.34 8.99
C MET A 1 -14.54 8.96 8.45
N GLY A 2 -14.08 7.72 8.66
CA GLY A 2 -12.70 7.33 8.38
C GLY A 2 -12.45 7.19 6.88
N THR A 3 -11.41 7.86 6.38
CA THR A 3 -10.96 7.68 4.99
C THR A 3 -10.53 6.24 4.78
N SER A 4 -11.08 5.56 3.77
CA SER A 4 -10.68 4.21 3.39
C SER A 4 -9.22 4.20 2.95
N ARG A 5 -8.34 3.58 3.75
CA ARG A 5 -6.91 3.44 3.47
C ARG A 5 -6.65 2.05 2.89
N ILE A 6 -5.80 1.99 1.87
CA ILE A 6 -5.35 0.72 1.27
C ILE A 6 -4.04 0.34 1.95
N GLU A 7 -4.03 -0.79 2.66
CA GLU A 7 -2.82 -1.37 3.24
C GLU A 7 -2.14 -2.31 2.25
N LEU A 8 -0.81 -2.24 2.16
CA LEU A 8 0.00 -3.23 1.49
C LEU A 8 0.60 -4.22 2.50
N THR A 9 0.46 -5.51 2.22
CA THR A 9 0.98 -6.61 3.01
C THR A 9 1.89 -7.50 2.15
N GLY A 10 2.60 -8.45 2.78
CA GLY A 10 3.45 -9.42 2.04
C GLY A 10 4.71 -8.82 1.38
N ILE A 11 5.10 -7.60 1.78
CA ILE A 11 6.18 -6.86 1.14
C ILE A 11 7.55 -7.27 1.70
N THR A 12 8.51 -7.51 0.81
CA THR A 12 9.91 -7.76 1.21
C THR A 12 10.63 -6.45 1.57
N ASP A 13 11.71 -6.52 2.36
CA ASP A 13 12.49 -5.33 2.75
C ASP A 13 13.10 -4.59 1.54
N SER A 14 13.45 -5.32 0.46
CA SER A 14 13.92 -4.72 -0.79
C SER A 14 12.82 -3.93 -1.50
N MET A 15 11.57 -4.42 -1.50
CA MET A 15 10.42 -3.69 -2.02
C MET A 15 10.07 -2.49 -1.15
N ARG A 16 10.29 -2.57 0.17
CA ARG A 16 10.02 -1.47 1.10
C ARG A 16 10.66 -0.15 0.68
N LYS A 17 11.96 -0.19 0.35
CA LYS A 17 12.70 1.00 -0.12
C LYS A 17 12.10 1.55 -1.41
N ARG A 18 11.67 0.67 -2.32
CA ARG A 18 11.08 1.06 -3.60
C ARG A 18 9.67 1.65 -3.45
N LEU A 19 8.85 1.10 -2.55
CA LEU A 19 7.52 1.64 -2.24
C LEU A 19 7.60 3.03 -1.61
N ARG A 20 8.55 3.25 -0.70
CA ARG A 20 8.82 4.61 -0.18
C ARG A 20 9.18 5.57 -1.30
N ALA A 21 10.00 5.15 -2.27
CA ALA A 21 10.36 5.98 -3.42
C ALA A 21 9.18 6.31 -4.33
N TYR A 22 8.15 5.46 -4.37
CA TYR A 22 6.90 5.76 -5.08
C TYR A 22 5.98 6.74 -4.33
N GLY A 23 6.29 7.07 -3.07
CA GLY A 23 5.47 7.98 -2.26
C GLY A 23 4.52 7.27 -1.28
N LEU A 24 4.67 5.95 -1.10
CA LEU A 24 3.93 5.25 -0.05
C LEU A 24 4.50 5.58 1.32
N PHE A 25 3.59 5.75 2.28
CA PHE A 25 3.97 5.98 3.66
C PHE A 25 3.87 4.69 4.47
N SER A 26 4.67 4.62 5.52
CA SER A 26 4.67 3.52 6.47
C SER A 26 4.28 4.03 7.83
N GLU A 27 3.45 3.30 8.55
CA GLU A 27 3.06 3.63 9.90
C GLU A 27 3.33 2.42 10.80
N ILE A 28 3.80 2.66 12.02
CA ILE A 28 3.94 1.60 13.02
C ILE A 28 2.63 1.54 13.78
N ILE A 29 1.86 0.48 13.56
CA ILE A 29 0.59 0.24 14.25
C ILE A 29 0.77 -0.99 15.10
N SER A 30 0.67 -0.83 16.42
CA SER A 30 0.76 -1.93 17.39
C SER A 30 1.97 -2.81 17.06
N TRP A 31 3.18 -2.28 17.31
CA TRP A 31 4.49 -2.91 17.06
C TRP A 31 4.80 -3.38 15.61
N LYS A 32 3.86 -3.29 14.67
CA LYS A 32 4.04 -3.77 13.29
C LYS A 32 4.13 -2.60 12.31
N LEU A 33 5.18 -2.60 11.49
CA LEU A 33 5.29 -1.66 10.38
C LEU A 33 4.32 -2.06 9.26
N ARG A 34 3.37 -1.19 8.97
CA ARG A 34 2.38 -1.35 7.90
C ARG A 34 2.59 -0.27 6.85
N PHE A 35 2.34 -0.60 5.59
CA PHE A 35 2.46 0.33 4.47
C PHE A 35 1.08 0.69 3.97
N PHE A 36 0.89 1.97 3.65
CA PHE A 36 -0.38 2.47 3.18
C PHE A 36 -0.18 3.35 1.94
N VAL A 37 -1.16 3.29 1.05
CA VAL A 37 -1.27 4.20 -0.08
C VAL A 37 -1.85 5.54 0.42
N PRO A 38 -1.29 6.69 0.01
CA PRO A 38 -1.89 7.99 0.26
C PRO A 38 -3.33 8.04 -0.23
N VAL A 39 -4.22 8.59 0.59
CA VAL A 39 -5.65 8.78 0.27
C VAL A 39 -5.93 10.15 -0.37
N ASP A 40 -4.86 10.89 -0.68
CA ASP A 40 -4.92 12.17 -1.37
C ASP A 40 -4.97 11.99 -2.89
N ALA A 41 -4.94 13.11 -3.63
CA ALA A 41 -4.97 13.11 -5.08
C ALA A 41 -3.79 12.36 -5.74
N SER A 42 -2.70 12.08 -5.01
CA SER A 42 -1.57 11.30 -5.51
C SER A 42 -1.81 9.79 -5.45
N GLY A 43 -2.74 9.33 -4.60
CA GLY A 43 -3.08 7.92 -4.41
C GLY A 43 -3.33 7.14 -5.71
N PRO A 44 -4.25 7.60 -6.59
CA PRO A 44 -4.52 6.93 -7.86
C PRO A 44 -3.30 6.82 -8.77
N ALA A 45 -2.44 7.85 -8.82
CA ALA A 45 -1.22 7.83 -9.64
C ALA A 45 -0.18 6.83 -9.08
N ILE A 46 -0.07 6.72 -7.76
CA ILE A 46 0.80 5.75 -7.09
C ILE A 46 0.31 4.33 -7.34
N ILE A 47 -1.01 4.09 -7.24
CA ILE A 47 -1.63 2.80 -7.57
C ILE A 47 -1.36 2.46 -9.04
N GLY A 48 -1.53 3.41 -9.96
CA GLY A 48 -1.23 3.21 -11.38
C GLY A 48 0.20 2.70 -11.59
N LYS A 49 1.21 3.33 -10.96
CA LYS A 49 2.62 2.89 -11.02
C LYS A 49 2.84 1.49 -10.42
N LEU A 50 2.11 1.17 -9.35
CA LEU A 50 2.15 -0.16 -8.74
C LEU A 50 1.61 -1.22 -9.71
N LEU A 51 0.43 -0.97 -10.29
CA LEU A 51 -0.22 -1.89 -11.22
C LEU A 51 0.55 -2.07 -12.54
N ASP A 52 1.24 -1.02 -12.99
CA ASP A 52 2.13 -1.09 -14.17
C ASP A 52 3.36 -1.97 -13.92
N ARG A 53 3.86 -2.01 -12.67
CA ARG A 53 5.08 -2.76 -12.29
C ARG A 53 4.79 -4.16 -11.77
N PHE A 54 3.68 -4.33 -11.06
CA PHE A 54 3.30 -5.56 -10.38
C PHE A 54 1.95 -6.03 -10.91
N PRO A 55 1.89 -7.14 -11.66
CA PRO A 55 0.63 -7.65 -12.16
C PRO A 55 -0.28 -8.04 -10.99
N ILE A 56 -1.57 -7.72 -11.12
CA ILE A 56 -2.57 -8.15 -10.16
C ILE A 56 -2.77 -9.65 -10.33
N GLU A 57 -2.31 -10.43 -9.36
CA GLU A 57 -2.50 -11.88 -9.36
C GLU A 57 -3.91 -12.24 -8.85
N ARG A 58 -4.41 -11.52 -7.84
CA ARG A 58 -5.72 -11.76 -7.24
C ARG A 58 -6.25 -10.53 -6.52
N ILE A 59 -7.55 -10.26 -6.68
CA ILE A 59 -8.30 -9.30 -5.86
C ILE A 59 -9.24 -10.12 -4.97
N SER A 60 -9.08 -10.01 -3.66
CA SER A 60 -9.99 -10.60 -2.67
C SER A 60 -10.60 -9.47 -1.84
N GLU A 61 -11.86 -9.63 -1.45
CA GLU A 61 -12.46 -8.73 -0.46
C GLU A 61 -11.72 -8.85 0.86
N ARG A 62 -11.62 -7.74 1.59
CA ARG A 62 -11.03 -7.70 2.92
C ARG A 62 -11.79 -8.70 3.80
N GLU A 63 -11.14 -9.79 4.19
CA GLU A 63 -11.65 -10.66 5.24
C GLU A 63 -11.81 -9.79 6.50
N ALA A 64 -13.03 -9.65 6.97
CA ALA A 64 -13.34 -8.94 8.19
C ALA A 64 -12.73 -9.74 9.34
N ALA A 65 -11.61 -9.26 9.86
CA ALA A 65 -11.09 -9.68 11.16
C ALA A 65 -12.02 -9.20 12.29
#